data_AF-A0A0D0AHC7-F1
#
_entry.id   AF-A0A0D0AHC7-F1
#
_cell.length_a   1.000
_cell.length_b   1.000
_cell.length_c   1.000
_cell.angle_alpha   90.00
_cell.angle_beta   90.00
_cell.angle_gamma   90.00
#
_symmetry.space_group_name_H-M   'P 1'
#
loop_
_entity.id
_entity.type
_entity.pdbx_description
1 polymer ?
#
loop_
_entity_poly.entity_id
_entity_poly.type
_entity_poly.pdbx_seq_one_letter_code
_entity_poly.pdbx_strand_id
1 'polypeptide(L)' 'KIAKSGAKAKMRPSQTKNGRNLCALRWLKQTKLNGTTDEFNAYYNSLTSTQRTEYDQDAANLVASNTWNKTVCDGKIL' A
#
# COMPACT_ATOMS: atom_id res chain seq x y z
N LYS A 1 -11.28 22.70 -17.47
CA LYS A 1 -10.19 21.70 -17.63
C LYS A 1 -9.05 22.12 -16.71
N ILE A 2 -8.79 21.43 -15.61
CA ILE A 2 -7.69 21.79 -14.71
C ILE A 2 -6.48 20.94 -15.10
N ALA A 3 -5.46 21.63 -15.62
CA ALA A 3 -4.16 21.06 -15.94
C ALA A 3 -3.35 20.84 -14.65
N LYS A 4 -2.78 19.64 -14.53
CA LYS A 4 -1.90 19.17 -13.46
C LYS A 4 -0.64 20.04 -13.35
N SER A 5 -0.55 20.85 -12.30
CA SER A 5 0.68 21.51 -11.88
C SER A 5 1.46 20.62 -10.90
N GLY A 6 2.49 19.93 -11.41
CA GLY A 6 3.87 20.11 -10.95
C GLY A 6 4.33 19.81 -9.51
N ALA A 7 3.50 19.29 -8.60
CA ALA A 7 4.00 18.72 -7.35
C ALA A 7 3.86 17.20 -7.44
N LYS A 8 4.95 16.43 -7.27
CA LYS A 8 4.85 14.97 -7.14
C LYS A 8 4.06 14.67 -5.86
N ALA A 9 2.74 14.57 -6.01
CA ALA A 9 1.84 14.39 -4.89
C ALA A 9 2.17 13.07 -4.21
N LYS A 10 2.43 13.15 -2.91
CA LYS A 10 2.68 12.03 -2.02
C LYS A 10 1.60 10.97 -2.22
N MET A 11 1.97 9.70 -2.39
CA MET A 11 0.97 8.65 -2.54
C MET A 11 0.12 8.57 -1.26
N ARG A 12 -1.20 8.56 -1.43
CA ARG A 12 -2.17 8.32 -0.35
C ARG A 12 -3.04 7.13 -0.76
N PRO A 13 -2.80 5.93 -0.19
CA PRO A 13 -3.64 4.77 -0.44
C PRO A 13 -5.09 5.08 -0.06
N SER A 14 -6.04 4.51 -0.79
CA SER A 14 -7.47 4.65 -0.47
C SER A 14 -7.79 3.94 0.85
N GLN A 15 -8.94 4.26 1.47
CA GLN A 15 -9.42 3.55 2.66
C GLN A 15 -9.95 2.13 2.35
N THR A 16 -9.95 1.73 1.08
CA THR A 16 -10.35 0.38 0.67
C THR A 16 -9.47 -0.67 1.35
N LYS A 17 -10.09 -1.63 2.03
CA LYS A 17 -9.39 -2.70 2.77
C LYS A 17 -9.08 -3.86 1.83
N ASN A 18 -8.02 -3.72 1.02
CA ASN A 18 -7.54 -4.74 0.10
C ASN A 18 -6.02 -4.93 0.22
N GLY A 19 -5.50 -6.05 -0.30
CA GLY A 19 -4.07 -6.37 -0.21
C GLY A 19 -3.17 -5.31 -0.84
N ARG A 20 -3.61 -4.68 -1.94
CA ARG A 20 -2.83 -3.63 -2.62
C ARG A 20 -2.67 -2.37 -1.75
N ASN A 21 -3.72 -1.93 -1.06
CA ASN A 21 -3.64 -0.79 -0.15
C ASN A 21 -2.84 -1.13 1.11
N LEU A 22 -2.96 -2.36 1.62
CA LEU A 22 -2.13 -2.84 2.73
C LEU A 22 -0.65 -2.79 2.37
N CYS A 23 -0.30 -3.32 1.19
CA CYS A 23 1.04 -3.27 0.62
C CYS A 23 1.53 -1.82 0.49
N ALA A 24 0.70 -0.92 -0.04
CA ALA A 24 1.05 0.50 -0.18
C ALA A 24 1.29 1.20 1.17
N LEU A 25 0.47 0.91 2.19
CA LEU A 25 0.63 1.48 3.53
C LEU A 25 1.94 1.04 4.19
N ARG A 26 2.28 -0.25 4.09
CA ARG A 26 3.52 -0.82 4.63
C ARG A 26 4.75 -0.31 3.88
N TRP A 27 4.69 -0.28 2.55
CA TRP A 27 5.76 0.25 1.71
C TRP A 27 6.04 1.74 1.99
N LEU A 28 5.01 2.56 2.14
CA LEU A 28 5.16 3.96 2.52
C LEU A 28 5.80 4.11 3.90
N LYS A 29 5.43 3.28 4.88
CA LYS A 29 5.96 3.38 6.24
C LYS A 29 7.42 2.90 6.33
N GLN A 30 7.75 1.77 5.70
CA GLN A 30 9.06 1.13 5.86
C GLN A 30 10.09 1.59 4.83
N THR A 31 9.69 1.79 3.58
CA THR A 31 10.64 2.09 2.50
C THR A 31 10.75 3.59 2.25
N LYS A 32 9.61 4.26 2.00
CA LYS A 32 9.59 5.65 1.54
C LYS A 32 8.38 6.40 2.10
N LEU A 33 8.59 7.12 3.21
CA LEU A 33 7.57 7.94 3.87
C LEU A 33 6.94 9.00 2.95
N ASN A 34 7.64 9.36 1.86
CA ASN A 34 7.19 10.30 0.82
C ASN A 34 7.14 9.67 -0.59
N GLY A 35 6.98 8.35 -0.66
CA GLY A 35 6.94 7.63 -1.93
C GLY A 35 5.83 8.11 -2.87
N THR A 36 6.13 8.09 -4.16
CA THR A 36 5.16 8.43 -5.21
C THR A 36 4.40 7.20 -5.69
N THR A 37 3.26 7.41 -6.35
CA THR A 37 2.46 6.31 -6.92
C THR A 37 3.22 5.56 -8.01
N ASP A 38 4.13 6.22 -8.72
CA ASP A 38 4.99 5.60 -9.73
C ASP A 38 5.98 4.62 -9.10
N GLU A 39 6.70 5.04 -8.06
CA GLU A 39 7.60 4.18 -7.28
C GLU A 39 6.86 2.98 -6.66
N PHE A 40 5.66 3.21 -6.11
CA PHE A 40 4.85 2.12 -5.58
C PHE A 40 4.40 1.16 -6.69
N ASN A 41 3.97 1.66 -7.85
CA ASN A 41 3.58 0.79 -8.95
C ASN A 41 4.78 -0.01 -9.46
N ALA A 42 5.98 0.56 -9.52
CA ALA A 42 7.20 -0.17 -9.88
C ALA A 42 7.47 -1.29 -8.86
N TYR A 43 7.40 -0.99 -7.57
CA TYR A 43 7.53 -1.99 -6.49
C TYR A 43 6.45 -3.07 -6.59
N TYR A 44 5.17 -2.70 -6.68
CA TYR A 44 4.06 -3.63 -6.73
C TYR A 44 4.10 -4.52 -7.98
N ASN A 45 4.53 -3.98 -9.12
CA ASN A 45 4.75 -4.76 -10.34
C ASN A 45 5.92 -5.74 -10.20
N SER A 46 6.94 -5.40 -9.42
CA SER A 46 8.06 -6.30 -9.11
C SER A 46 7.68 -7.46 -8.17
N LEU A 47 6.59 -7.33 -7.40
CA LEU A 47 6.08 -8.39 -6.55
C LEU A 47 5.52 -9.55 -7.39
N THR A 48 5.84 -10.77 -6.96
CA THR A 48 5.27 -12.01 -7.49
C THR A 48 3.79 -12.13 -7.15
N SER A 49 3.06 -12.95 -7.92
CA SER A 49 1.66 -13.26 -7.64
C SER A 49 1.46 -13.80 -6.21
N THR A 50 2.40 -14.62 -5.73
CA THR A 50 2.37 -15.17 -4.36
C THR A 50 2.43 -14.07 -3.31
N GLN A 51 3.38 -13.14 -3.40
CA GLN A 51 3.48 -12.02 -2.46
C GLN A 51 2.22 -11.14 -2.47
N ARG A 52 1.62 -10.93 -3.66
CA ARG A 52 0.36 -10.19 -3.77
C ARG A 52 -0.80 -10.93 -3.11
N THR A 53 -0.87 -12.25 -3.24
CA THR A 53 -1.87 -13.08 -2.57
C THR A 53 -1.69 -13.06 -1.06
N GLU A 54 -0.47 -13.10 -0.54
CA GLU A 54 -0.22 -12.96 0.90
C GLU A 54 -0.72 -11.63 1.43
N TYR A 55 -0.50 -10.53 0.70
CA TYR A 55 -1.08 -9.23 1.07
C TYR A 55 -2.61 -9.24 1.09
N ASP A 56 -3.25 -9.96 0.17
CA ASP A 56 -4.71 -10.06 0.12
C ASP A 56 -5.26 -10.89 1.28
N GLN A 57 -4.60 -12.01 1.61
CA GLN A 57 -4.94 -12.83 2.78
C GLN A 57 -4.74 -12.07 4.09
N ASP A 58 -3.62 -11.36 4.24
CA ASP A 58 -3.34 -10.56 5.43
C ASP A 58 -4.34 -9.41 5.55
N ALA A 59 -4.71 -8.77 4.42
CA ALA A 59 -5.76 -7.78 4.39
C ALA A 59 -7.11 -8.36 4.83
N ALA A 60 -7.49 -9.54 4.31
CA ALA A 60 -8.71 -10.24 4.70
C ALA A 60 -8.72 -10.60 6.19
N ASN A 61 -7.61 -11.08 6.73
CA ASN A 61 -7.44 -11.36 8.15
C ASN A 61 -7.60 -10.10 9.00
N LEU A 62 -6.98 -8.99 8.61
CA LEU A 62 -7.12 -7.69 9.31
C LEU A 62 -8.55 -7.15 9.26
N VAL A 63 -9.27 -7.36 8.16
CA VAL A 63 -10.70 -7.03 8.07
C VAL A 63 -11.52 -7.93 8.99
N ALA A 64 -11.28 -9.24 8.96
CA ALA A 64 -12.01 -10.23 9.76
C ALA A 64 -11.79 -10.03 11.27
N SER A 65 -10.56 -9.73 11.69
CA SER A 65 -10.21 -9.42 13.07
C SER A 65 -10.56 -8.00 13.50
N ASN A 66 -11.09 -7.17 12.59
CA ASN A 66 -11.37 -5.74 12.81
C ASN A 66 -10.14 -4.94 13.30
N THR A 67 -8.94 -5.40 12.96
CA THR A 67 -7.63 -4.82 13.32
C THR A 67 -7.06 -3.99 12.16
N TRP A 68 -7.91 -3.49 11.27
CA TRP A 68 -7.52 -2.51 10.26
C TRP A 68 -7.37 -1.11 10.88
N ASN A 69 -6.36 -0.91 11.72
CA ASN A 69 -6.05 0.33 12.43
C ASN A 69 -4.65 0.88 12.05
N LYS A 70 -4.16 1.91 12.74
CA LYS A 70 -2.86 2.56 12.45
C LYS A 70 -1.66 1.60 12.48
N THR A 71 -1.79 0.43 13.12
CA THR A 71 -0.71 -0.58 13.23
C THR A 71 -0.57 -1.46 11.98
N VAL A 72 -1.52 -1.44 11.03
CA VAL A 72 -1.40 -2.23 9.78
C VAL A 72 -0.16 -1.85 8.96
N CYS A 73 0.32 -0.62 9.15
CA CYS A 73 1.52 -0.06 8.53
C CYS A 73 2.83 -0.67 9.05
N ASP A 74 2.80 -1.31 10.22
CA ASP A 74 3.97 -1.86 10.91
C ASP A 74 4.28 -3.30 10.50
N GLY A 75 3.33 -3.98 9.84
CA GLY A 75 3.55 -5.34 9.36
C GLY A 75 4.63 -5.42 8.28
N LYS A 76 5.26 -6.59 8.18
CA LYS A 76 6.39 -6.87 7.28
C LYS A 76 6.06 -6.56 5.81
N ILE A 77 7.01 -5.95 5.10
CA ILE A 77 7.02 -5.88 3.64
C ILE A 77 7.62 -7.16 3.07
N LEU A 78 6.95 -7.74 2.06
CA LEU A 78 7.35 -8.99 1.40
C LEU A 78 8.23 -8.72 0.18
#